data_AF-A0A9X0CL94-F1
#
_entry.id   AF-A0A9X0CL94-F1
#
_cell.length_a   1.000
_cell.length_b   1.000
_cell.length_c   1.000
_cell.angle_alpha   90.00
_cell.angle_beta   90.00
_cell.angle_gamma   90.00
#
_symmetry.space_group_name_H-M   'P 1'
#
loop_
_entity.id
_entity.type
_entity.pdbx_description
1 polymer ?
#
loop_
_entity_poly.entity_id
_entity_poly.type
_entity_poly.pdbx_seq_one_letter_code
_entity_poly.pdbx_strand_id
1 'polypeptide(L)'
;MSILSPSNTSVVIDFNCIDEGIDRRSHTGIIDVVNRWPRNPVGRTGIGGRGLFRRWGPNHAAHIIATRWKIGVDGLIVQKQGKNVLEFVAIKSHLDSLEWAIPGYEQ
;
A
#
# COMPACT_ATOMS: atom_id res chain seq x y z
N MET A 1 0.16 -24.13 10.69
CA MET A 1 0.87 -22.88 11.06
C MET A 1 1.83 -22.53 9.93
N SER A 2 1.86 -21.30 9.44
CA SER A 2 2.88 -20.91 8.45
C SER A 2 4.24 -20.79 9.12
N ILE A 3 5.30 -21.23 8.45
CA ILE A 3 6.69 -21.12 8.93
C ILE A 3 7.08 -19.66 9.26
N LEU A 4 6.46 -18.69 8.57
CA LEU A 4 6.58 -17.24 8.81
C LEU A 4 5.49 -16.71 9.75
N SER A 5 5.39 -17.28 10.95
CA SER A 5 4.44 -16.82 11.99
C SER A 5 5.21 -16.41 13.24
N PRO A 6 4.92 -15.26 13.85
CA PRO A 6 5.48 -14.87 15.15
C PRO A 6 5.23 -15.89 16.29
N SER A 7 4.24 -16.76 16.13
CA SER A 7 3.98 -17.88 17.04
C SER A 7 4.99 -19.01 16.94
N ASN A 8 5.74 -19.11 15.84
CA ASN A 8 6.76 -20.13 15.65
C ASN A 8 8.05 -19.69 16.33
N THR A 9 8.49 -20.39 17.37
CA THR A 9 9.69 -20.02 18.12
C THR A 9 10.99 -20.26 17.34
N SER A 10 10.97 -21.05 16.26
CA SER A 10 12.15 -21.28 15.43
C SER A 10 12.43 -20.16 14.43
N VAL A 11 11.52 -19.19 14.28
CA VAL A 11 11.65 -18.06 13.35
C VAL A 11 11.36 -16.77 14.11
N VAL A 12 12.36 -15.89 14.21
CA VAL A 12 12.21 -14.56 14.79
C VAL A 12 12.01 -13.58 13.65
N ILE A 13 10.92 -12.82 13.68
CA ILE A 13 10.66 -11.73 12.75
C ILE A 13 11.05 -10.43 13.45
N ASP A 14 12.02 -9.72 12.88
CA ASP A 14 12.43 -8.42 13.42
C ASP A 14 11.63 -7.29 12.76
N PHE A 15 10.84 -6.55 13.55
CA PHE A 15 10.02 -5.45 13.03
C PHE A 15 10.76 -4.12 13.18
N ASN A 16 10.32 -3.10 12.45
CA ASN A 16 10.94 -1.77 12.45
C ASN A 16 12.35 -1.71 11.83
N CYS A 17 12.75 -2.74 11.08
CA CYS A 17 13.99 -2.80 10.32
C CYS A 17 13.76 -3.46 8.95
N ILE A 18 14.84 -3.63 8.17
CA ILE A 18 14.84 -4.53 7.01
C ILE A 18 15.30 -5.89 7.52
N ASP A 19 14.43 -6.89 7.42
CA ASP A 19 14.61 -8.25 7.93
C ASP A 19 14.68 -9.21 6.74
N GLU A 20 15.84 -9.83 6.51
CA GLU A 20 16.07 -10.77 5.39
C GLU A 20 15.63 -10.23 4.01
N GLY A 21 15.85 -8.92 3.77
CA GLY A 21 15.47 -8.26 2.51
C GLY A 21 13.99 -7.84 2.43
N ILE A 22 13.20 -8.11 3.47
CA ILE A 22 11.83 -7.65 3.63
C ILE A 22 11.87 -6.35 4.43
N ASP A 23 11.42 -5.23 3.84
CA ASP A 23 11.21 -4.01 4.61
C ASP A 23 9.99 -4.18 5.52
N ARG A 24 10.22 -4.09 6.83
CA ARG A 24 9.19 -4.21 7.88
C ARG A 24 9.02 -2.92 8.68
N ARG A 25 9.58 -1.81 8.18
CA ARG A 25 9.38 -0.48 8.76
C ARG A 25 8.03 0.07 8.33
N SER A 26 7.35 0.82 9.20
CA SER A 26 6.19 1.59 8.76
C SER A 26 6.62 2.99 8.30
N HIS A 27 6.00 3.50 7.23
CA HIS A 27 6.12 4.91 6.85
C HIS A 27 5.47 5.87 7.87
N THR A 28 4.67 5.35 8.80
CA THR A 28 3.99 6.12 9.85
C THR A 28 4.76 6.17 11.17
N GLY A 29 5.97 5.59 11.24
CA GLY A 29 6.80 5.54 12.46
C GLY A 29 7.02 4.13 13.00
N ILE A 30 7.54 4.04 14.22
CA ILE A 30 7.80 2.76 14.88
C ILE A 30 6.47 2.12 15.29
N ILE A 31 6.30 0.84 14.98
CA ILE A 31 5.13 0.06 15.40
C ILE A 31 5.43 -0.68 16.70
N ASP A 32 4.44 -0.72 17.59
CA ASP A 32 4.52 -1.50 18.81
C ASP A 32 4.49 -3.00 18.49
N VAL A 33 5.41 -3.74 19.10
CA VAL A 33 5.46 -5.21 19.03
C VAL A 33 5.16 -5.76 20.41
N VAL A 34 4.03 -6.45 20.54
CA VAL A 34 3.57 -7.01 21.82
C VAL A 34 3.47 -8.52 21.69
N ASN A 35 4.17 -9.26 22.55
CA ASN A 35 4.24 -10.73 22.50
C ASN A 35 4.65 -11.25 21.11
N ARG A 36 5.60 -10.56 20.45
CA ARG A 36 6.08 -10.82 19.08
C ARG A 36 5.08 -10.46 17.96
N TRP A 37 3.91 -9.94 18.27
CA TRP A 37 2.93 -9.54 17.28
C TRP A 37 2.98 -8.03 17.02
N PRO A 38 3.03 -7.59 15.76
CA PRO A 38 2.95 -6.17 15.45
C PRO A 38 1.52 -5.67 15.71
N ARG A 39 1.39 -4.54 16.40
CA ARG A 39 0.11 -3.84 16.56
C ARG A 39 -0.14 -2.92 15.37
N ASN A 40 -1.39 -2.85 14.93
CA ASN A 40 -1.80 -1.85 13.96
C ASN A 40 -1.56 -0.44 14.55
N PRO A 41 -0.75 0.42 13.89
CA PRO A 41 -0.46 1.76 14.39
C PRO A 41 -1.70 2.66 14.48
N VAL A 42 -2.79 2.30 13.79
CA VAL A 42 -4.07 3.05 13.80
C VAL A 42 -5.09 2.45 14.81
N GLY A 43 -4.66 1.52 15.66
CA GLY A 43 -5.48 0.99 16.74
C GLY A 43 -6.25 -0.30 16.40
N ARG A 44 -7.17 -0.67 17.29
CA ARG A 44 -7.89 -1.96 17.25
C ARG A 44 -8.89 -2.01 16.08
N THR A 45 -8.84 -3.09 15.30
CA THR A 45 -9.77 -3.36 14.19
C THR A 45 -10.86 -4.39 14.53
N GLY A 46 -10.84 -4.96 15.74
CA GLY A 46 -11.76 -6.01 16.17
C GLY A 46 -11.41 -7.42 15.68
N ILE A 47 -10.32 -7.58 14.91
CA ILE A 47 -9.87 -8.87 14.36
C ILE A 47 -8.39 -9.08 14.70
N GLY A 48 -8.03 -10.33 15.05
CA GLY A 48 -6.65 -10.76 15.22
C GLY A 48 -6.17 -11.57 14.02
N GLY A 49 -4.84 -11.64 13.83
CA GLY A 49 -4.25 -12.36 12.70
C GLY A 49 -3.81 -11.45 11.55
N ARG A 50 -3.38 -12.04 10.43
CA ARG A 50 -3.07 -11.32 9.18
C ARG A 50 -4.26 -11.13 8.25
N GLY A 51 -5.30 -11.96 8.38
CA GLY A 51 -6.31 -12.07 7.32
C GLY A 51 -5.67 -12.43 5.98
N LEU A 52 -5.99 -11.66 4.94
CA LEU A 52 -5.50 -11.87 3.57
C LEU A 52 -4.11 -11.26 3.31
N PHE A 53 -3.58 -10.45 4.23
CA PHE A 53 -2.27 -9.81 4.03
C PHE A 53 -1.14 -10.83 3.97
N ARG A 54 -0.19 -10.62 3.07
CA ARG A 54 0.95 -11.54 2.87
C ARG A 54 1.89 -11.56 4.07
N ARG A 55 2.10 -10.41 4.71
CA ARG A 55 3.10 -10.22 5.77
C ARG A 55 2.44 -9.82 7.10
N TRP A 56 3.10 -10.16 8.21
CA TRP A 56 2.79 -9.56 9.51
C TRP A 56 3.35 -8.14 9.56
N GLY A 57 2.59 -7.21 10.12
CA GLY A 57 2.98 -5.80 10.19
C GLY A 57 2.72 -5.08 8.86
N PRO A 58 3.59 -4.11 8.47
CA PRO A 58 3.43 -3.35 7.23
C PRO A 58 3.41 -4.26 5.99
N ASN A 59 2.49 -3.98 5.06
CA ASN A 59 2.46 -4.55 3.72
C ASN A 59 2.58 -3.38 2.74
N HIS A 60 3.72 -3.26 2.07
CA HIS A 60 4.02 -2.10 1.24
C HIS A 60 3.40 -2.24 -0.14
N ALA A 61 2.78 -1.17 -0.60
CA ALA A 61 2.29 -1.03 -1.96
C ALA A 61 2.85 0.25 -2.58
N ALA A 62 3.03 0.25 -3.89
CA ALA A 62 3.41 1.41 -4.67
C ALA A 62 2.32 1.72 -5.68
N HIS A 63 1.87 2.98 -5.72
CA HIS A 63 0.94 3.48 -6.72
C HIS A 63 1.67 4.49 -7.59
N ILE A 64 1.54 4.35 -8.91
CA ILE A 64 2.20 5.20 -9.89
C ILE A 64 1.14 6.08 -10.56
N ILE A 65 1.27 7.40 -10.39
CA ILE A 65 0.40 8.37 -11.04
C ILE A 65 1.19 9.05 -12.16
N ALA A 66 1.02 8.55 -13.39
CA ALA A 66 1.55 9.20 -14.57
C ALA A 66 0.59 10.30 -15.02
N THR A 67 1.05 11.56 -15.02
CA THR A 67 0.20 12.72 -15.32
C THR A 67 0.69 13.50 -16.54
N ARG A 68 -0.24 14.16 -17.24
CA ARG A 68 0.08 15.18 -18.26
C ARG A 68 -0.96 16.29 -18.26
N TRP A 69 -0.62 17.44 -18.83
CA TRP A 69 -1.62 18.47 -19.13
C TRP A 69 -2.53 18.02 -20.26
N LYS A 70 -3.83 18.28 -20.12
CA LYS A 70 -4.78 18.09 -21.22
C LYS A 70 -4.51 19.12 -22.31
N ILE A 71 -4.29 18.66 -23.53
CA ILE A 71 -4.09 19.51 -24.70
C ILE A 71 -5.39 19.54 -25.50
N GLY A 72 -5.85 20.75 -25.84
CA GLY A 72 -7.03 21.00 -26.65
C GLY A 72 -6.79 20.74 -28.14
N VAL A 73 -7.86 20.80 -28.93
CA VAL A 73 -7.76 20.66 -30.40
C VAL A 73 -6.98 21.80 -31.05
N ASP A 74 -6.88 22.94 -30.37
CA ASP A 74 -6.11 24.13 -30.72
C ASP A 74 -4.61 24.02 -30.35
N GLY A 75 -4.20 22.90 -29.74
CA GLY A 75 -2.83 22.70 -29.27
C GLY A 75 -2.49 23.43 -27.97
N LEU A 76 -3.45 24.11 -27.34
CA LEU A 76 -3.24 24.83 -26.09
C LEU A 76 -3.58 23.96 -24.88
N ILE A 77 -3.02 24.30 -23.71
CA ILE A 77 -3.39 23.63 -22.46
C ILE A 77 -4.84 24.00 -22.12
N VAL A 78 -5.68 22.98 -21.94
CA VAL A 78 -7.07 23.19 -21.54
C VAL A 78 -7.11 23.73 -20.11
N GLN A 79 -7.85 24.81 -19.91
CA GLN A 79 -8.14 25.37 -18.59
C GLN A 79 -9.61 25.24 -18.23
N LYS A 80 -9.87 25.02 -16.94
CA LYS A 80 -11.22 25.04 -16.34
C LYS A 80 -11.15 25.81 -15.02
N GLN A 81 -12.03 26.79 -14.84
CA GLN A 81 -12.06 27.64 -13.63
C GLN A 81 -10.68 28.29 -13.32
N GLY A 82 -9.98 28.74 -14.36
CA GLY A 82 -8.67 29.39 -14.23
C GLY A 82 -7.51 28.46 -13.86
N LYS A 83 -7.70 27.13 -13.91
CA LYS A 83 -6.66 26.13 -13.64
C LYS A 83 -6.46 25.20 -14.82
N ASN A 84 -5.22 24.79 -15.06
CA ASN A 84 -4.90 23.78 -16.07
C ASN A 84 -5.55 22.44 -15.72
N VAL A 85 -6.11 21.77 -16.72
CA VAL A 85 -6.73 20.44 -16.56
C VAL A 85 -5.63 19.38 -16.65
N LEU A 86 -5.53 18.56 -15.60
CA LEU A 86 -4.60 17.43 -15.51
C LEU A 86 -5.29 16.12 -15.94
N GLU A 87 -4.60 15.32 -16.74
CA GLU A 87 -4.97 13.94 -17.05
C GLU A 87 -4.01 12.99 -16.34
N PHE A 88 -4.49 11.81 -15.97
CA PHE A 88 -3.65 10.72 -15.47
C PHE A 88 -4.08 9.37 -16.04
N VAL A 89 -3.16 8.41 -16.02
CA VAL A 89 -3.44 7.03 -16.42
C VAL A 89 -4.18 6.30 -15.30
N ALA A 90 -5.35 5.75 -15.61
CA ALA A 90 -6.13 4.90 -14.73
C ALA A 90 -6.29 3.51 -15.35
N ILE A 91 -6.41 2.49 -14.49
CA ILE A 91 -6.78 1.12 -14.90
C ILE A 91 -8.20 0.83 -14.43
N LYS A 92 -8.92 0.02 -15.21
CA LYS A 92 -10.21 -0.54 -14.81
C LYS A 92 -10.02 -2.00 -14.47
N SER A 93 -10.42 -2.41 -13.27
CA SER A 93 -10.27 -3.80 -12.84
C SER A 93 -11.09 -4.75 -13.72
N HIS A 94 -10.53 -5.92 -14.03
CA HIS A 94 -11.17 -6.95 -14.84
C HIS A 94 -12.12 -7.86 -14.03
N LEU A 95 -12.14 -7.74 -12.69
CA LEU A 95 -12.90 -8.60 -11.78
C LEU A 95 -14.02 -7.79 -11.14
N ASP A 96 -15.16 -7.70 -11.84
CA ASP A 96 -16.50 -7.27 -11.40
C ASP A 96 -16.70 -5.89 -10.77
N SER A 97 -15.65 -5.20 -10.31
CA SER A 97 -15.76 -3.82 -9.85
C SER A 97 -15.76 -2.90 -11.07
N LEU A 98 -16.84 -2.14 -11.29
CA LEU A 98 -16.91 -1.09 -12.31
C LEU A 98 -16.01 0.13 -11.98
N GLU A 99 -15.07 -0.03 -11.06
CA GLU A 99 -14.25 1.01 -10.48
C GLU A 99 -12.97 1.24 -11.30
N TRP A 100 -12.59 2.51 -11.37
CA TRP A 100 -11.29 2.94 -11.87
C TRP A 100 -10.33 3.06 -10.70
N ALA A 101 -9.11 2.57 -10.88
CA ALA A 101 -8.05 2.60 -9.88
C ALA A 101 -6.76 3.19 -10.44
N ILE A 102 -5.90 3.66 -9.54
CA ILE A 102 -4.54 4.07 -9.87
C ILE A 102 -3.70 2.81 -10.10
N PRO A 103 -2.90 2.73 -11.18
CA PRO A 103 -1.98 1.62 -11.39
C PRO A 103 -1.05 1.45 -10.19
N GLY A 104 -1.01 0.24 -9.64
CA GLY A 104 -0.19 -0.05 -8.46
C GLY A 104 0.22 -1.51 -8.35
N TYR A 105 1.14 -1.75 -7.42
CA TYR A 105 1.70 -3.06 -7.12
C TYR A 105 1.86 -3.23 -5.60
N GLU A 106 1.55 -4.42 -5.10
CA GLU A 106 1.69 -4.83 -3.70
C GLU A 106 2.87 -5.80 -3.55
N GLN A 107 3.75 -5.58 -2.55
CA GLN A 107 4.92 -6.42 -2.25
C GLN A 107 4.68 -7.49 -1.19
#